data_AF-A0A1P8U7I4-F1
#
_entry.id   AF-A0A1P8U7I4-F1
#
_cell.length_a   1.000
_cell.length_b   1.000
_cell.length_c   1.000
_cell.angle_alpha   90.00
_cell.angle_beta   90.00
_cell.angle_gamma   90.00
#
_symmetry.space_group_name_H-M   'P 1'
#
loop_
_entity.id
_entity.type
_entity.pdbx_description
1 polymer ?
#
loop_
_entity_poly.entity_id
_entity_poly.type
_entity_poly.pdbx_seq_one_letter_code
_entity_poly.pdbx_strand_id
1 'polypeptide(L)'
;MLALCATHHAKADALTAEQCRELKAKPQSSTVRGRFEWMRREVVAIVGGNYYHETPHMVVFRGAPLIWFERDEEGYLLLSMRMLTTSHEGRAQLLANDWDIAGDPSDVESPPNGSYLRVRYPNGDDVQVQFRQWDSAESLALKHPRILVLGDEISYPLVTVEIAMVVGGTDVRFDARSSAIGGLTMTGSVMSRCGAGLVIG
;
A
#
# COMPACT_ATOMS: atom_id res chain seq x y z
N MET A 1 -22.38 -22.46 1.38
CA MET A 1 -22.21 -22.00 -0.01
C MET A 1 -21.35 -20.74 0.06
N LEU A 2 -20.18 -20.73 -0.58
CA LEU A 2 -19.29 -19.57 -0.65
C LEU A 2 -19.46 -18.97 -2.05
N ALA A 3 -19.71 -17.66 -2.15
CA ALA A 3 -19.78 -16.99 -3.44
C ALA A 3 -18.36 -16.75 -3.96
N LEU A 4 -18.03 -17.37 -5.09
CA LEU A 4 -16.76 -17.17 -5.81
C LEU A 4 -17.07 -16.52 -7.17
N CYS A 5 -16.16 -15.69 -7.70
CA CYS A 5 -16.27 -15.23 -9.08
C CYS A 5 -16.07 -16.40 -10.05
N ALA A 6 -16.54 -16.28 -11.30
CA ALA A 6 -16.52 -17.35 -12.29
C ALA A 6 -15.12 -18.01 -12.45
N THR A 7 -14.05 -17.22 -12.44
CA THR A 7 -12.67 -17.72 -12.55
C THR A 7 -12.27 -18.56 -11.33
N HIS A 8 -12.59 -18.12 -10.12
CA HIS A 8 -12.27 -18.88 -8.91
C HIS A 8 -13.21 -20.07 -8.73
N HIS A 9 -14.45 -19.98 -9.21
CA HIS A 9 -15.37 -21.11 -9.26
C HIS A 9 -14.83 -22.21 -10.18
N ALA A 10 -14.42 -21.88 -11.40
CA ALA A 10 -13.82 -22.85 -12.34
C ALA A 10 -12.53 -23.49 -11.78
N LYS A 11 -11.69 -22.71 -11.10
CA LYS A 11 -10.49 -23.23 -10.43
C LYS A 11 -10.84 -24.15 -9.25
N ALA A 12 -11.89 -23.83 -8.49
CA ALA A 12 -12.36 -24.66 -7.39
C ALA A 12 -13.02 -25.96 -7.88
N ASP A 13 -13.79 -25.90 -8.98
CA ASP A 13 -14.43 -27.08 -9.59
C ASP A 13 -13.41 -28.10 -10.13
N ALA A 14 -12.20 -27.66 -10.46
CA ALA A 14 -11.12 -28.54 -10.87
C ALA A 14 -10.50 -29.35 -9.70
N LEU A 15 -10.85 -29.03 -8.45
CA LEU A 15 -10.35 -29.72 -7.26
C LEU A 15 -11.35 -30.78 -6.79
N THR A 16 -10.83 -31.97 -6.48
CA THR A 16 -11.60 -33.03 -5.84
C THR A 16 -11.88 -32.73 -4.36
N ALA A 17 -12.88 -33.40 -3.79
CA ALA A 17 -13.22 -33.27 -2.37
C ALA A 17 -12.07 -33.74 -1.45
N GLU A 18 -11.33 -34.78 -1.83
CA GLU A 18 -10.09 -35.22 -1.17
C GLU A 18 -9.01 -34.14 -1.20
N GLN A 19 -8.71 -33.55 -2.37
CA GLN A 19 -7.73 -32.47 -2.49
C GLN A 19 -8.12 -31.25 -1.63
N CYS A 20 -9.41 -30.90 -1.61
CA CYS A 20 -9.92 -29.85 -0.72
C CYS A 20 -9.74 -30.19 0.77
N ARG A 21 -9.93 -31.46 1.17
CA ARG A 21 -9.70 -31.92 2.55
C ARG A 21 -8.22 -31.89 2.93
N GLU A 22 -7.34 -32.32 2.04
CA GLU A 22 -5.89 -32.24 2.23
C GLU A 22 -5.41 -30.80 2.38
N LEU A 23 -5.92 -29.87 1.55
CA LEU A 23 -5.60 -28.45 1.65
C LEU A 23 -6.05 -27.84 2.99
N LYS A 24 -7.20 -28.27 3.53
CA LYS A 24 -7.68 -27.85 4.86
C LYS A 24 -6.95 -28.52 6.02
N ALA A 25 -6.38 -29.70 5.80
CA ALA A 25 -5.62 -30.45 6.80
C ALA A 25 -4.16 -29.97 6.92
N LYS A 26 -3.63 -29.32 5.87
CA LYS A 26 -2.34 -28.62 5.96
C LYS A 26 -2.44 -27.53 7.04
N PRO A 27 -1.37 -27.34 7.84
CA PRO A 27 -1.30 -26.21 8.75
C PRO A 27 -1.59 -24.94 7.96
N GLN A 28 -2.64 -24.20 8.35
CA GLN A 28 -2.84 -22.88 7.76
C GLN A 28 -1.58 -22.08 8.06
N SER A 29 -1.00 -21.49 7.01
CA SER A 29 0.05 -20.50 7.19
C SER A 29 -0.46 -19.45 8.17
N SER A 30 0.32 -19.14 9.20
CA SER A 30 0.02 -18.02 10.11
C SER A 30 0.14 -16.66 9.42
N THR A 31 0.48 -16.64 8.13
CA THR A 31 0.69 -15.43 7.34
C THR A 31 -0.02 -15.54 5.99
N VAL A 32 -0.73 -14.48 5.61
CA VAL A 32 -1.33 -14.35 4.28
C VAL A 32 -0.39 -13.50 3.43
N ARG A 33 -0.07 -13.98 2.22
CA ARG A 33 0.92 -13.35 1.33
C ARG A 33 0.36 -13.11 -0.06
N GLY A 34 0.94 -12.13 -0.73
CA GLY A 34 0.75 -11.88 -2.15
C GLY A 34 1.72 -10.82 -2.65
N ARG A 35 1.57 -10.41 -3.91
CA ARG A 35 2.46 -9.46 -4.57
C ARG A 35 1.67 -8.46 -5.40
N PHE A 36 2.09 -7.20 -5.38
CA PHE A 36 1.66 -6.22 -6.37
C PHE A 36 2.43 -6.44 -7.68
N GLU A 37 1.73 -6.79 -8.76
CA GLU A 37 2.34 -6.93 -10.10
C GLU A 37 2.54 -5.57 -10.81
N TRP A 38 2.40 -4.46 -10.09
CA TRP A 38 2.59 -3.11 -10.60
C TRP A 38 4.07 -2.74 -10.64
N MET A 39 4.70 -2.97 -11.79
CA MET A 39 6.08 -2.57 -12.06
C MET A 39 6.09 -1.37 -13.02
N ARG A 40 6.51 -0.20 -12.53
CA ARG A 40 6.63 1.04 -13.30
C ARG A 40 7.93 1.74 -12.93
N ARG A 41 8.58 2.36 -13.93
CA ARG A 41 9.81 3.15 -13.70
C ARG A 41 9.51 4.52 -13.10
N GLU A 42 8.27 4.98 -13.25
CA GLU A 42 7.77 6.25 -12.71
C GLU A 42 6.45 5.97 -11.97
N VAL A 43 6.42 6.34 -10.69
CA VAL A 43 5.25 6.24 -9.82
C VAL A 43 5.23 7.48 -8.92
N VAL A 44 4.07 8.12 -8.80
CA VAL A 44 3.87 9.15 -7.75
C VAL A 44 3.16 8.51 -6.58
N ALA A 45 3.80 8.50 -5.42
CA ALA A 45 3.15 8.05 -4.20
C ALA A 45 2.36 9.17 -3.55
N ILE A 46 1.21 8.80 -2.99
CA ILE A 46 0.30 9.68 -2.28
C ILE A 46 0.14 9.10 -0.88
N VAL A 47 0.88 9.65 0.08
CA VAL A 47 0.87 9.18 1.46
C VAL A 47 0.22 10.22 2.33
N GLY A 48 -0.89 9.86 2.98
CA GLY A 48 -1.57 10.78 3.90
C GLY A 48 -1.96 12.10 3.24
N GLY A 49 -2.42 12.09 1.98
CA GLY A 49 -2.76 13.29 1.20
C GLY A 49 -1.59 14.20 0.79
N ASN A 50 -0.34 13.75 0.91
CA ASN A 50 0.86 14.41 0.40
C ASN A 50 1.46 13.60 -0.75
N TYR A 51 2.15 14.26 -1.68
CA TYR A 51 2.61 13.70 -2.95
C TYR A 51 4.13 13.58 -2.94
N TYR A 52 4.63 12.43 -3.41
CA TYR A 52 6.05 12.10 -3.42
C TYR A 52 6.44 11.58 -4.80
N HIS A 53 7.38 12.28 -5.43
CA HIS A 53 7.88 11.97 -6.77
C HIS A 53 9.41 11.87 -6.73
N GLU A 54 10.00 10.83 -7.32
CA GLU A 54 11.46 10.60 -7.29
C GLU A 54 12.08 10.81 -5.88
N THR A 55 11.35 10.36 -4.86
CA THR A 55 11.70 10.54 -3.44
C THR A 55 11.75 9.14 -2.80
N PRO A 56 12.93 8.52 -2.69
CA PRO A 56 13.05 7.10 -2.31
C PRO A 56 12.51 6.85 -0.91
N HIS A 57 12.75 7.74 0.06
CA HIS A 57 12.22 7.61 1.41
C HIS A 57 11.07 8.59 1.67
N MET A 58 9.85 8.18 1.36
CA MET A 58 8.66 9.04 1.50
C MET A 58 8.38 9.37 2.96
N VAL A 59 8.40 8.35 3.83
CA VAL A 59 8.22 8.51 5.27
C VAL A 59 9.32 7.77 6.01
N VAL A 60 10.00 8.47 6.91
CA VAL A 60 11.04 7.95 7.82
C VAL A 60 10.57 8.16 9.25
N PHE A 61 10.60 7.11 10.05
CA PHE A 61 10.22 7.15 11.45
C PHE A 61 11.37 6.65 12.33
N ARG A 62 11.84 7.49 13.25
CA ARG A 62 12.97 7.23 14.18
C ARG A 62 14.22 6.72 13.46
N GLY A 63 14.57 7.36 12.36
CA GLY A 63 15.74 7.02 11.53
C GLY A 63 15.58 5.78 10.64
N ALA A 64 14.44 5.08 10.70
CA ALA A 64 14.16 3.93 9.84
C ALA A 64 13.14 4.27 8.74
N PRO A 65 13.33 3.81 7.49
CA PRO A 65 12.30 3.93 6.45
C PRO A 65 11.00 3.24 6.87
N LEU A 66 9.89 3.98 6.78
CA LEU A 66 8.55 3.49 7.04
C LEU A 66 7.81 3.18 5.75
N ILE A 67 7.89 4.09 4.78
CA ILE A 67 7.31 3.96 3.44
C ILE A 67 8.39 4.43 2.46
N TRP A 68 8.85 3.54 1.59
CA TRP A 68 9.95 3.82 0.67
C TRP A 68 9.77 3.09 -0.65
N PHE A 69 10.46 3.59 -1.66
CA PHE A 69 10.69 2.88 -2.91
C PHE A 69 12.15 2.46 -2.97
N GLU A 70 12.37 1.32 -3.59
CA GLU A 70 13.65 0.91 -4.14
C GLU A 70 13.50 0.65 -5.65
N ARG A 71 14.62 0.62 -6.37
CA ARG A 71 14.64 0.24 -7.78
C ARG A 71 15.26 -1.13 -7.92
N ASP A 72 14.66 -1.98 -8.75
CA ASP A 72 15.29 -3.23 -9.16
C ASP A 72 16.37 -3.00 -10.23
N GLU A 73 16.98 -4.09 -10.69
CA GLU A 73 18.03 -4.09 -11.71
C GLU A 73 17.53 -3.53 -13.06
N GLU A 74 16.23 -3.59 -13.34
CA GLU A 74 15.59 -3.10 -14.57
C GLU A 74 15.06 -1.65 -14.42
N GLY A 75 15.24 -1.07 -13.24
CA GLY A 75 14.89 0.30 -12.89
C GLY A 75 13.43 0.49 -12.44
N TYR A 76 12.64 -0.57 -12.26
CA TYR A 76 11.26 -0.48 -11.78
C TYR A 76 11.21 -0.13 -10.29
N LEU A 77 10.28 0.75 -9.93
CA LEU A 77 10.02 1.12 -8.54
C LEU A 77 9.24 0.00 -7.84
N LEU A 78 9.83 -0.50 -6.75
CA LEU A 78 9.23 -1.49 -5.87
C LEU A 78 8.87 -0.82 -4.56
N LEU A 79 7.57 -0.82 -4.22
CA LEU A 79 7.09 -0.23 -2.99
C LEU A 79 7.55 -1.10 -1.81
N SER A 80 7.86 -0.45 -0.70
CA SER A 80 8.04 -1.06 0.59
C SER A 80 7.39 -0.20 1.67
N MET A 81 6.77 -0.85 2.66
CA MET A 81 6.08 -0.24 3.79
C MET A 81 6.12 -1.16 5.00
N ARG A 82 6.27 -0.56 6.18
CA ARG A 82 6.03 -1.24 7.46
C ARG A 82 4.88 -0.56 8.18
N MET A 83 3.90 -1.31 8.64
CA MET A 83 2.84 -0.75 9.45
C MET A 83 3.33 -0.47 10.88
N LEU A 84 3.06 0.75 11.37
CA LEU A 84 3.29 1.09 12.78
C LEU A 84 2.20 0.48 13.66
N THR A 85 2.55 0.12 14.89
CA THR A 85 1.58 -0.34 15.89
C THR A 85 2.07 -0.05 17.30
N THR A 86 1.13 0.10 18.22
CA THR A 86 1.36 0.17 19.67
C THR A 86 1.25 -1.19 20.36
N SER A 87 0.75 -2.22 19.67
CA SER A 87 0.48 -3.55 20.24
C SER A 87 1.72 -4.44 20.41
N HIS A 88 2.83 -4.08 19.75
CA HIS A 88 4.05 -4.91 19.65
C HIS A 88 3.88 -6.27 18.94
N GLU A 89 2.70 -6.54 18.40
CA GLU A 89 2.45 -7.73 17.59
C GLU A 89 2.90 -7.52 16.14
N GLY A 90 3.04 -8.63 15.40
CA GLY A 90 3.23 -8.57 13.95
C GLY A 90 2.09 -7.82 13.27
N ARG A 91 2.42 -7.08 12.22
CA ARG A 91 1.46 -6.33 11.39
C ARG A 91 1.79 -6.51 9.92
N ALA A 92 0.89 -6.03 9.08
CA ALA A 92 1.07 -6.03 7.64
C ALA A 92 2.34 -5.28 7.26
N GLN A 93 3.14 -5.92 6.43
CA GLN A 93 4.33 -5.33 5.83
C GLN A 93 4.29 -5.58 4.32
N LEU A 94 4.95 -4.70 3.60
CA LEU A 94 5.14 -4.77 2.17
C LEU A 94 6.62 -4.52 1.92
N LEU A 95 7.32 -5.45 1.27
CA LEU A 95 8.74 -5.35 0.96
C LEU A 95 8.91 -5.69 -0.51
N ALA A 96 9.46 -4.76 -1.29
CA ALA A 96 9.71 -4.93 -2.71
C ALA A 96 8.46 -5.41 -3.51
N ASN A 97 7.31 -4.79 -3.27
CA ASN A 97 5.96 -5.17 -3.77
C ASN A 97 5.37 -6.48 -3.22
N ASP A 98 6.13 -7.28 -2.47
CA ASP A 98 5.62 -8.47 -1.79
C ASP A 98 5.02 -8.08 -0.44
N TRP A 99 3.76 -8.43 -0.21
CA TRP A 99 3.09 -8.16 1.06
C TRP A 99 2.90 -9.43 1.88
N ASP A 100 3.05 -9.26 3.19
CA ASP A 100 2.94 -10.31 4.21
C ASP A 100 2.09 -9.76 5.36
N ILE A 101 0.99 -10.45 5.64
CA ILE A 101 0.06 -10.09 6.71
C ILE A 101 0.34 -11.00 7.89
N ALA A 102 0.90 -10.41 8.95
CA ALA A 102 1.17 -11.06 10.23
C ALA A 102 0.22 -10.53 11.32
N GLY A 103 0.14 -11.24 12.44
CA GLY A 103 -0.79 -10.93 13.54
C GLY A 103 -2.16 -11.55 13.29
N ASP A 104 -3.19 -10.96 13.90
CA ASP A 104 -4.59 -11.42 13.80
C ASP A 104 -5.48 -10.29 13.25
N PRO A 105 -5.49 -10.08 11.91
CA PRO A 105 -6.31 -9.05 11.29
C PRO A 105 -7.80 -9.40 11.42
N SER A 106 -8.62 -8.40 11.72
CA SER A 106 -10.08 -8.55 11.75
C SER A 106 -10.70 -8.53 10.35
N ASP A 107 -10.02 -7.91 9.37
CA ASP A 107 -10.49 -7.80 7.99
C ASP A 107 -9.30 -7.68 7.02
N VAL A 108 -9.40 -8.34 5.88
CA VAL A 108 -8.40 -8.30 4.79
C VAL A 108 -9.14 -8.23 3.46
N GLU A 109 -8.91 -7.14 2.73
CA GLU A 109 -9.48 -6.93 1.40
C GLU A 109 -8.36 -6.84 0.36
N SER A 110 -8.37 -7.72 -0.65
CA SER A 110 -7.49 -7.60 -1.82
C SER A 110 -8.18 -8.19 -3.06
N PRO A 111 -8.47 -7.38 -4.10
CA PRO A 111 -9.07 -7.87 -5.32
C PRO A 111 -8.12 -8.77 -6.12
N PRO A 112 -8.63 -9.66 -6.99
CA PRO A 112 -7.80 -10.59 -7.76
C PRO A 112 -6.78 -9.95 -8.69
N ASN A 113 -6.98 -8.69 -9.08
CA ASN A 113 -6.07 -7.94 -9.96
C ASN A 113 -4.87 -7.35 -9.21
N GLY A 114 -4.78 -7.56 -7.89
CA GLY A 114 -3.66 -7.10 -7.06
C GLY A 114 -3.45 -5.58 -7.10
N SER A 115 -4.47 -4.77 -7.37
CA SER A 115 -4.33 -3.29 -7.39
C SER A 115 -4.64 -2.63 -6.05
N TYR A 116 -5.06 -3.41 -5.05
CA TYR A 116 -5.49 -2.91 -3.75
C TYR A 116 -5.19 -3.92 -2.64
N LEU A 117 -4.83 -3.40 -1.47
CA LEU A 117 -4.75 -4.15 -0.23
C LEU A 117 -5.28 -3.25 0.88
N ARG A 118 -6.18 -3.77 1.70
CA ARG A 118 -6.53 -3.16 2.98
C ARG A 118 -6.52 -4.20 4.07
N VAL A 119 -5.92 -3.88 5.20
CA VAL A 119 -5.82 -4.75 6.36
C VAL A 119 -6.23 -3.96 7.60
N ARG A 120 -7.18 -4.49 8.36
CA ARG A 120 -7.64 -3.90 9.62
C ARG A 120 -7.41 -4.86 10.77
N TYR A 121 -7.14 -4.30 11.96
CA TYR A 121 -6.95 -5.08 13.19
C TYR A 121 -7.92 -4.61 14.28
N PRO A 122 -8.22 -5.47 15.29
CA PRO A 122 -9.14 -5.14 16.37
C PRO A 122 -8.77 -3.91 17.20
N ASN A 123 -7.47 -3.58 17.32
CA ASN A 123 -6.98 -2.43 18.08
C ASN A 123 -7.14 -1.08 17.35
N GLY A 124 -7.73 -1.07 16.15
CA GLY A 124 -7.92 0.13 15.34
C GLY A 124 -6.77 0.44 14.37
N ASP A 125 -5.74 -0.41 14.33
CA ASP A 125 -4.73 -0.36 13.27
C ASP A 125 -5.41 -0.63 11.91
N ASP A 126 -5.21 0.26 10.93
CA ASP A 126 -5.72 0.12 9.55
C ASP A 126 -4.63 0.52 8.57
N VAL A 127 -4.39 -0.27 7.52
CA VAL A 127 -3.50 0.11 6.43
C VAL A 127 -4.16 -0.19 5.09
N GLN A 128 -4.02 0.74 4.15
CA GLN A 128 -4.56 0.65 2.81
C GLN A 128 -3.48 1.06 1.80
N VAL A 129 -3.33 0.26 0.75
CA VAL A 129 -2.47 0.53 -0.41
C VAL A 129 -3.32 0.36 -1.68
N GLN A 130 -3.32 1.35 -2.57
CA GLN A 130 -4.05 1.29 -3.83
C GLN A 130 -3.24 1.84 -4.99
N PHE A 131 -3.04 1.03 -6.02
CA PHE A 131 -2.47 1.48 -7.29
C PHE A 131 -3.58 1.92 -8.24
N ARG A 132 -3.31 2.99 -9.01
CA ARG A 132 -4.20 3.45 -10.09
C ARG A 132 -3.38 4.01 -11.24
N GLN A 133 -3.74 3.66 -12.46
CA GLN A 133 -3.23 4.28 -13.68
C GLN A 133 -4.11 5.47 -14.07
N TRP A 134 -3.48 6.50 -14.60
CA TRP A 134 -4.09 7.70 -15.13
C TRP A 134 -3.58 7.91 -16.55
N ASP A 135 -4.50 8.07 -17.49
CA ASP A 135 -4.14 8.20 -18.91
C ASP A 135 -3.93 9.67 -19.32
N SER A 136 -4.37 10.63 -18.49
CA SER A 136 -4.20 12.06 -18.77
C SER A 136 -4.12 12.90 -17.49
N ALA A 137 -3.52 14.09 -17.61
CA ALA A 137 -3.46 15.09 -16.56
C ALA A 137 -4.85 15.54 -16.11
N GLU A 138 -5.81 15.66 -17.03
CA GLU A 138 -7.19 16.04 -16.76
C GLU A 138 -7.86 15.06 -15.80
N SER A 139 -7.75 13.74 -16.08
CA SER A 139 -8.35 12.70 -15.24
C SER A 139 -7.74 12.66 -13.84
N LEU A 140 -6.42 12.86 -13.76
CA LEU A 140 -5.67 12.91 -12.52
C LEU A 140 -6.05 14.12 -11.67
N ALA A 141 -6.19 15.28 -12.29
CA ALA A 141 -6.51 16.55 -11.64
C ALA A 141 -7.85 16.54 -10.92
N LEU A 142 -8.82 15.76 -11.41
CA LEU A 142 -10.15 15.63 -10.78
C LEU A 142 -10.07 15.04 -9.37
N LYS A 143 -9.10 14.15 -9.10
CA LYS A 143 -8.92 13.56 -7.76
C LYS A 143 -7.76 14.17 -6.99
N HIS A 144 -6.68 14.49 -7.69
CA HIS A 144 -5.39 14.84 -7.11
C HIS A 144 -4.86 16.16 -7.69
N PRO A 145 -5.59 17.29 -7.60
CA PRO A 145 -5.25 18.51 -8.34
C PRO A 145 -3.86 19.07 -8.01
N ARG A 146 -3.36 18.82 -6.80
CA ARG A 146 -2.05 19.31 -6.34
C ARG A 146 -0.87 18.61 -7.02
N ILE A 147 -1.05 17.41 -7.55
CA ILE A 147 0.01 16.66 -8.26
C ILE A 147 0.44 17.37 -9.55
N LEU A 148 -0.43 18.22 -10.12
CA LEU A 148 -0.13 18.96 -11.35
C LEU A 148 1.01 19.96 -11.20
N VAL A 149 1.40 20.30 -9.97
CA VAL A 149 2.60 21.11 -9.70
C VAL A 149 3.86 20.44 -10.26
N LEU A 150 3.88 19.11 -10.41
CA LEU A 150 4.98 18.39 -11.05
C LEU A 150 5.09 18.70 -12.56
N GLY A 151 4.01 19.14 -13.22
CA GLY A 151 4.04 19.56 -14.62
C GLY A 151 4.71 18.55 -15.54
N ASP A 152 5.75 19.00 -16.26
CA ASP A 152 6.51 18.18 -17.21
C ASP A 152 7.45 17.17 -16.54
N GLU A 153 7.53 17.13 -15.20
CA GLU A 153 8.31 16.12 -14.47
C GLU A 153 7.64 14.74 -14.47
N ILE A 154 6.36 14.64 -14.83
CA ILE A 154 5.60 13.38 -14.85
C ILE A 154 5.14 13.04 -16.27
N SER A 155 5.18 11.75 -16.64
CA SER A 155 4.72 11.28 -17.94
C SER A 155 3.45 10.42 -17.86
N TYR A 156 2.61 10.49 -18.91
CA TYR A 156 1.41 9.68 -19.05
C TYR A 156 1.62 8.49 -20.02
N PRO A 157 1.06 7.30 -19.74
CA PRO A 157 0.20 6.97 -18.60
C PRO A 157 0.97 6.92 -17.27
N LEU A 158 0.47 7.65 -16.28
CA LEU A 158 1.08 7.77 -14.96
C LEU A 158 0.44 6.74 -14.02
N VAL A 159 1.24 6.11 -13.16
CA VAL A 159 0.72 5.31 -12.05
C VAL A 159 0.91 6.06 -10.74
N THR A 160 -0.14 6.10 -9.92
CA THR A 160 -0.07 6.55 -8.54
C THR A 160 -0.25 5.38 -7.59
N VAL A 161 0.41 5.45 -6.43
CA VAL A 161 0.08 4.59 -5.29
C VAL A 161 -0.42 5.41 -4.12
N GLU A 162 -1.67 5.20 -3.72
CA GLU A 162 -2.28 5.82 -2.56
C GLU A 162 -2.04 4.93 -1.34
N ILE A 163 -1.43 5.47 -0.29
CA ILE A 163 -1.11 4.77 0.95
C ILE A 163 -1.72 5.53 2.12
N ALA A 164 -2.60 4.84 2.84
CA ALA A 164 -3.20 5.32 4.08
C ALA A 164 -2.88 4.34 5.22
N MET A 165 -2.67 4.86 6.41
CA MET A 165 -2.34 4.10 7.61
C MET A 165 -2.88 4.82 8.85
N VAL A 166 -3.57 4.10 9.72
CA VAL A 166 -4.01 4.55 11.04
C VAL A 166 -3.35 3.67 12.08
N VAL A 167 -2.76 4.28 13.10
CA VAL A 167 -2.14 3.58 14.24
C VAL A 167 -3.06 3.66 15.44
N GLY A 168 -3.70 2.55 15.77
CA GLY A 168 -4.66 2.41 16.86
C GLY A 168 -4.08 2.84 18.21
N GLY A 169 -4.89 3.57 18.97
CA GLY A 169 -4.49 4.11 20.28
C GLY A 169 -3.51 5.30 20.22
N THR A 170 -3.30 5.90 19.05
CA THR A 170 -2.48 7.11 18.88
C THR A 170 -3.15 8.13 17.98
N ASP A 171 -2.59 9.35 17.93
CA ASP A 171 -2.99 10.38 16.98
C ASP A 171 -2.26 10.28 15.63
N VAL A 172 -1.46 9.22 15.42
CA VAL A 172 -0.72 9.01 14.16
C VAL A 172 -1.65 8.44 13.10
N ARG A 173 -1.93 9.24 12.08
CA ARG A 173 -2.75 8.86 10.93
C ARG A 173 -2.20 9.44 9.63
N PHE A 174 -2.28 8.65 8.59
CA PHE A 174 -2.10 9.01 7.20
C PHE A 174 -3.39 8.61 6.50
N ASP A 175 -4.32 9.53 6.29
CA ASP A 175 -5.59 9.23 5.61
C ASP A 175 -5.57 9.71 4.15
N ALA A 176 -6.68 9.52 3.43
CA ALA A 176 -6.75 9.91 2.01
C ALA A 176 -6.51 11.41 1.75
N ARG A 177 -6.57 12.28 2.77
CA ARG A 177 -6.52 13.75 2.63
C ARG A 177 -5.41 14.40 3.44
N SER A 178 -4.96 13.80 4.53
CA SER A 178 -4.02 14.42 5.46
C SER A 178 -3.17 13.41 6.23
N SER A 179 -2.00 13.88 6.66
CA SER A 179 -1.12 13.20 7.61
C SER A 179 -1.21 13.97 8.92
N ALA A 180 -1.58 13.31 10.02
CA ALA A 180 -1.55 13.88 11.36
C ALA A 180 -0.61 13.08 12.26
N ILE A 181 0.37 13.76 12.87
CA ILE A 181 1.45 13.15 13.65
C ILE A 181 1.90 14.16 14.71
N GLY A 182 1.86 13.80 15.99
CA GLY A 182 2.41 14.63 17.06
C GLY A 182 1.82 16.05 17.15
N GLY A 183 0.54 16.21 16.82
CA GLY A 183 -0.15 17.51 16.78
C GLY A 183 0.04 18.31 15.49
N LEU A 184 0.94 17.89 14.58
CA LEU A 184 1.07 18.46 13.24
C LEU A 184 0.05 17.83 12.30
N THR A 185 -0.55 18.63 11.41
CA THR A 185 -1.34 18.15 10.27
C THR A 185 -0.73 18.68 8.97
N MET A 186 -0.42 17.79 8.03
CA MET A 186 0.11 18.10 6.70
C MET A 186 -0.83 17.61 5.61
N THR A 187 -1.10 18.46 4.61
CA THR A 187 -1.94 18.12 3.46
C THR A 187 -1.44 18.83 2.21
N GLY A 188 -1.53 18.17 1.05
CA GLY A 188 -1.29 18.78 -0.25
C GLY A 188 0.14 19.24 -0.51
N SER A 189 1.11 18.74 0.28
CA SER A 189 2.54 18.98 0.07
C SER A 189 3.02 18.14 -1.11
N VAL A 190 3.94 18.68 -1.91
CA VAL A 190 4.55 17.96 -3.03
C VAL A 190 6.06 17.93 -2.79
N MET A 191 6.60 16.73 -2.62
CA MET A 191 8.03 16.46 -2.47
C MET A 191 8.51 15.80 -3.75
N SER A 192 9.46 16.43 -4.45
CA SER A 192 10.04 15.90 -5.68
C SER A 192 11.57 15.89 -5.56
N ARG A 193 12.22 14.80 -5.98
CA ARG A 193 13.68 14.69 -6.13
C ARG A 193 14.46 15.03 -4.85
N CYS A 194 13.96 14.61 -3.68
CA CYS A 194 14.65 14.73 -2.41
C CYS A 194 14.96 13.36 -1.81
N GLY A 195 15.98 13.27 -0.94
CA GLY A 195 16.38 12.00 -0.34
C GLY A 195 15.32 11.42 0.62
N ALA A 196 14.64 12.29 1.36
CA ALA A 196 13.52 11.93 2.21
C ALA A 196 12.43 13.01 2.17
N GLY A 197 11.17 12.58 2.24
CA GLY A 197 10.01 13.47 2.23
C GLY A 197 9.62 13.94 3.64
N LEU A 198 9.04 13.04 4.43
CA LEU A 198 8.63 13.28 5.82
C LEU A 198 9.52 12.49 6.79
N VAL A 199 10.20 13.18 7.70
CA VAL A 199 11.04 12.58 8.73
C VAL A 199 10.48 12.90 10.11
N ILE A 200 10.24 11.87 10.91
CA ILE A 200 9.62 11.98 12.24
C ILE A 200 10.48 11.21 13.24
N GLY A 201 10.79 11.84 14.38
CA GLY A 201 11.46 11.19 15.52
C GLY A 201 12.94 11.52 15.65
#